data_AF-A0A5Q4DXH8-F1
#
_entry.id   AF-A0A5Q4DXH8-F1
#
_cell.length_a   1.000
_cell.length_b   1.000
_cell.length_c   1.000
_cell.angle_alpha   90.00
_cell.angle_beta   90.00
_cell.angle_gamma   90.00
#
_symmetry.space_group_name_H-M   'P 1'
#
loop_
_entity.id
_entity.type
_entity.pdbx_description
1 polymer ?
#
loop_
_entity_poly.entity_id
_entity_poly.type
_entity_poly.pdbx_seq_one_letter_code
_entity_poly.pdbx_strand_id
1 'polypeptide(L)'
;MPKRTDIQSIMIIGAGPIVIGQACEFDYSGAQACKALREEGYRVILVNSNPATIMTDPGLADATYIEPITPEIVAKIIEKERPDALLPTMGGQTGLNTSLALADMGVLDKFGV
;
A
#
# COMPACT_ATOMS: atom_id res chain seq x y z
N MET A 1 6.41 19.03 -11.93
CA MET A 1 5.78 18.37 -13.09
C MET A 1 4.34 18.08 -12.74
N PRO A 2 3.40 18.09 -13.70
CA PRO A 2 2.02 17.69 -13.45
C PRO A 2 1.92 16.18 -13.07
N LYS A 3 0.71 15.75 -12.68
CA LYS A 3 0.37 14.34 -12.43
C LYS A 3 0.89 13.42 -13.54
N ARG A 4 1.45 12.26 -13.17
CA ARG A 4 1.88 11.21 -14.12
C ARG A 4 0.67 10.62 -14.84
N THR A 5 0.79 10.39 -16.14
CA THR A 5 -0.29 9.87 -17.01
C THR A 5 -0.13 8.39 -17.35
N ASP A 6 1.03 7.83 -17.03
CA ASP A 6 1.40 6.43 -17.22
C ASP A 6 1.07 5.55 -16.01
N ILE A 7 0.58 6.14 -14.90
CA ILE A 7 0.07 5.44 -13.72
C ILE A 7 -1.43 5.70 -13.60
N GLN A 8 -2.22 4.65 -13.40
CA GLN A 8 -3.65 4.76 -13.10
C GLN A 8 -3.99 4.20 -11.73
N SER A 9 -3.21 3.22 -11.26
CA SER A 9 -3.43 2.51 -10.00
C SER A 9 -2.17 2.42 -9.17
N ILE A 10 -2.32 2.67 -7.87
CA ILE A 10 -1.20 2.71 -6.92
C ILE A 10 -1.55 1.83 -5.73
N MET A 11 -0.65 0.92 -5.39
CA MET A 11 -0.74 0.11 -4.19
C MET A 11 0.07 0.72 -3.05
N ILE A 12 -0.57 0.93 -1.90
CA ILE A 12 0.06 1.38 -0.65
C ILE A 12 0.23 0.17 0.27
N ILE A 13 1.42 0.02 0.86
CA ILE A 13 1.66 -0.96 1.93
C ILE A 13 1.59 -0.24 3.28
N GLY A 14 0.63 -0.61 4.12
CA GLY A 14 0.48 -0.10 5.48
C GLY A 14 1.52 -0.65 6.46
N ALA A 15 1.48 -0.18 7.71
CA ALA A 15 2.45 -0.55 8.74
C ALA A 15 2.11 -1.85 9.48
N GLY A 16 0.86 -2.31 9.43
CA GLY A 16 0.40 -3.43 10.23
C GLY A 16 0.04 -3.02 11.67
N PRO A 17 0.10 -3.96 12.63
CA PRO A 17 -0.28 -3.71 14.02
C PRO A 17 0.63 -2.67 14.69
N ILE A 18 0.08 -1.94 15.65
CA ILE A 18 0.81 -0.96 16.46
C ILE A 18 1.82 -1.66 17.37
N VAL A 19 3.08 -1.23 17.31
CA VAL A 19 4.15 -1.70 18.19
C VAL A 19 5.00 -0.54 18.69
N ILE A 20 5.78 -0.76 19.75
CA ILE A 20 6.74 0.24 20.22
C ILE A 20 7.73 0.56 19.08
N GLY A 21 7.83 1.85 18.71
CA GLY A 21 8.69 2.33 17.63
C GLY A 21 8.05 2.33 16.24
N GLN A 22 6.82 1.80 16.09
CA GLN A 22 6.04 1.88 14.85
C GLN A 22 4.55 1.90 15.20
N ALA A 23 3.98 3.10 15.31
CA ALA A 23 2.67 3.30 15.89
C ALA A 23 1.71 4.10 14.97
N CYS A 24 0.85 4.92 15.57
CA CYS A 24 -0.31 5.53 14.92
C CYS A 24 0.08 6.55 13.84
N GLU A 25 1.33 7.01 13.82
CA GLU A 25 1.87 7.89 12.79
C GLU A 25 1.68 7.34 11.37
N PHE A 26 1.67 6.01 11.20
CA PHE A 26 1.49 5.38 9.89
C PHE A 26 0.02 5.22 9.47
N ASP A 27 -0.93 5.20 10.42
CA ASP A 27 -2.34 5.36 10.05
C ASP A 27 -2.59 6.79 9.57
N TYR A 28 -2.07 7.78 10.30
CA TYR A 28 -2.16 9.18 9.88
C TYR A 28 -1.54 9.41 8.49
N SER A 29 -0.29 9.00 8.28
CA SER A 29 0.39 9.16 6.98
C SER A 29 -0.27 8.34 5.88
N GLY A 30 -0.67 7.10 6.16
CA GLY A 30 -1.36 6.23 5.22
C GLY A 30 -2.72 6.78 4.77
N ALA A 31 -3.52 7.29 5.71
CA ALA A 31 -4.80 7.93 5.41
C ALA A 31 -4.64 9.20 4.56
N GLN A 32 -3.60 10.01 4.84
CA GLN A 32 -3.26 11.16 4.01
C GLN A 32 -2.85 10.76 2.59
N ALA A 33 -2.04 9.70 2.45
CA ALA A 33 -1.64 9.20 1.14
C ALA A 33 -2.86 8.68 0.34
N CYS A 34 -3.74 7.89 0.97
CA CYS A 34 -4.99 7.45 0.35
C CYS A 34 -5.83 8.63 -0.15
N LYS A 35 -6.02 9.64 0.70
CA LYS A 35 -6.78 10.84 0.35
C LYS A 35 -6.15 11.61 -0.82
N ALA A 36 -4.85 11.91 -0.74
CA ALA A 36 -4.16 12.70 -1.76
C ALA A 36 -4.19 12.00 -3.13
N LEU A 37 -3.95 10.69 -3.17
CA LEU A 37 -3.98 9.93 -4.43
C LEU A 37 -5.38 9.86 -5.03
N ARG A 38 -6.43 9.73 -4.20
CA ARG A 38 -7.82 9.74 -4.67
C ARG A 38 -8.26 11.11 -5.18
N GLU A 39 -7.87 12.19 -4.51
CA GLU A 39 -8.16 13.56 -4.96
C GLU A 39 -7.53 13.85 -6.33
N GLU A 40 -6.36 13.27 -6.60
CA GLU A 40 -5.71 13.31 -7.91
C GLU A 40 -6.31 12.31 -8.91
N GLY A 41 -7.29 11.49 -8.52
CA GLY A 41 -7.99 10.53 -9.39
C GLY A 41 -7.15 9.30 -9.76
N TYR A 42 -6.29 8.83 -8.86
CA TYR A 42 -5.70 7.49 -8.97
C TYR A 42 -6.63 6.46 -8.33
N ARG A 43 -6.61 5.24 -8.87
CA ARG A 43 -7.17 4.06 -8.20
C ARG A 43 -6.23 3.64 -7.07
N VAL A 44 -6.71 3.63 -5.82
CA VAL A 44 -5.90 3.30 -4.66
C VAL A 44 -6.21 1.88 -4.18
N ILE A 45 -5.16 1.05 -4.11
CA ILE A 45 -5.19 -0.27 -3.49
C ILE A 45 -4.40 -0.16 -2.18
N LEU A 46 -4.96 -0.65 -1.08
CA LEU A 46 -4.31 -0.62 0.21
C LEU A 46 -4.28 -2.02 0.83
N VAL A 47 -3.13 -2.42 1.38
CA VAL A 47 -3.03 -3.55 2.31
C VAL A 47 -2.58 -3.07 3.69
N ASN A 48 -3.35 -3.39 4.73
CA ASN A 48 -2.95 -3.18 6.12
C ASN A 48 -3.67 -4.18 7.02
N SER A 49 -2.92 -4.99 7.78
CA SER A 49 -3.50 -6.00 8.66
C SER A 49 -4.12 -5.44 9.94
N ASN A 50 -3.95 -4.15 10.23
CA ASN A 50 -4.51 -3.53 11.43
C ASN A 50 -5.93 -3.01 11.18
N PRO A 51 -6.98 -3.62 11.77
CA PRO A 51 -8.36 -3.21 11.55
C PRO A 51 -8.75 -1.92 12.29
N ALA A 52 -7.93 -1.45 13.22
CA ALA A 52 -8.21 -0.26 14.02
C ALA A 52 -7.57 1.00 13.41
N THR A 53 -7.66 1.16 12.09
CA THR A 53 -7.04 2.28 11.35
C THR A 53 -8.02 2.97 10.44
N ILE A 54 -7.97 4.30 10.38
CA ILE A 54 -8.82 5.09 9.48
C ILE A 54 -8.47 4.80 8.02
N MET A 55 -7.19 4.56 7.71
CA MET A 55 -6.79 4.24 6.35
C MET A 55 -7.49 2.98 5.80
N THR A 56 -7.91 2.04 6.67
CA THR A 56 -8.66 0.84 6.28
C THR A 56 -10.18 1.01 6.24
N ASP A 57 -10.71 2.20 6.55
CA ASP A 57 -12.15 2.44 6.47
C ASP A 57 -12.67 2.26 5.04
N PRO A 58 -13.88 1.68 4.86
CA PRO A 58 -14.52 1.61 3.56
C PRO A 58 -14.65 3.01 2.93
N GLY A 59 -14.15 3.18 1.72
CA GLY A 59 -14.21 4.46 1.00
C GLY A 59 -12.95 5.34 1.10
N LEU A 60 -11.95 4.96 1.90
CA LEU A 60 -10.64 5.64 1.90
C LEU A 60 -9.73 5.17 0.77
N ALA A 61 -9.86 3.91 0.35
CA ALA A 61 -9.22 3.35 -0.85
C ALA A 61 -10.29 2.70 -1.74
N ASP A 62 -9.95 2.41 -3.00
CA ASP A 62 -10.87 1.73 -3.93
C ASP A 62 -10.87 0.21 -3.69
N ALA A 63 -9.72 -0.33 -3.29
CA ALA A 63 -9.59 -1.72 -2.83
C ALA A 63 -8.81 -1.76 -1.51
N THR A 64 -9.48 -2.14 -0.43
CA THR A 64 -8.86 -2.26 0.91
C THR A 64 -8.75 -3.73 1.31
N TYR A 65 -7.53 -4.16 1.64
CA TYR A 65 -7.19 -5.50 2.11
C TYR A 65 -6.76 -5.46 3.57
N ILE A 66 -7.62 -5.97 4.46
CA ILE A 66 -7.26 -6.25 5.85
C ILE A 66 -6.69 -7.66 5.92
N GLU A 67 -5.45 -7.80 5.45
CA GLU A 67 -4.75 -9.07 5.26
C GLU A 67 -3.31 -8.98 5.82
N PRO A 68 -2.66 -10.11 6.17
CA PRO A 68 -1.29 -10.11 6.64
C PRO A 68 -0.32 -9.44 5.67
N ILE A 69 0.57 -8.58 6.20
CA ILE A 69 1.59 -7.88 5.39
C ILE A 69 2.83 -8.77 5.27
N THR A 70 2.68 -9.93 4.61
CA THR A 70 3.79 -10.80 4.22
C THR A 70 4.02 -10.73 2.71
N PRO A 71 5.26 -10.93 2.22
CA PRO A 71 5.55 -10.85 0.79
C PRO A 71 4.65 -11.75 -0.07
N GLU A 72 4.30 -12.95 0.40
CA GLU A 72 3.48 -13.91 -0.34
C GLU A 72 2.03 -13.45 -0.47
N ILE A 73 1.47 -12.85 0.58
CA ILE A 73 0.11 -12.32 0.56
C ILE A 73 0.07 -11.05 -0.30
N VAL A 74 1.04 -10.15 -0.13
CA VAL A 74 1.11 -8.93 -0.94
C VAL A 74 1.33 -9.27 -2.41
N ALA A 75 2.13 -10.29 -2.75
CA ALA A 75 2.29 -10.77 -4.12
C ALA A 75 0.98 -11.27 -4.74
N LYS A 76 0.12 -11.97 -3.96
CA LYS A 76 -1.21 -12.37 -4.43
C LYS A 76 -2.13 -11.17 -4.67
N ILE A 77 -2.04 -10.14 -3.84
CA ILE A 77 -2.79 -8.90 -4.03
C ILE A 77 -2.30 -8.21 -5.31
N ILE A 78 -0.98 -8.09 -5.52
CA ILE A 78 -0.40 -7.54 -6.76
C ILE A 78 -0.86 -8.34 -7.99
N GLU A 79 -0.83 -9.67 -7.92
CA GLU A 79 -1.27 -10.53 -9.03
C GLU A 79 -2.75 -10.33 -9.38
N LYS A 80 -3.61 -10.13 -8.37
CA LYS A 80 -5.03 -9.88 -8.55
C LYS A 80 -5.33 -8.47 -9.04
N GLU A 81 -4.67 -7.48 -8.44
CA GLU A 81 -5.02 -6.06 -8.58
C GLU A 81 -4.25 -5.34 -9.68
N ARG A 82 -3.08 -5.87 -10.08
CA ARG A 82 -2.20 -5.32 -11.12
C ARG A 82 -1.96 -3.80 -10.95
N PRO A 83 -1.43 -3.36 -9.79
CA PRO A 83 -1.10 -1.95 -9.61
C PRO A 83 -0.02 -1.51 -10.60
N ASP A 84 -0.09 -0.27 -11.10
CA ASP A 84 0.95 0.29 -11.98
C ASP A 84 2.16 0.81 -11.20
N ALA A 85 2.01 1.02 -9.90
CA ALA A 85 3.08 1.48 -9.02
C ALA A 85 2.85 1.04 -7.57
N LEU A 86 3.96 0.90 -6.84
CA LEU A 86 3.97 0.66 -5.40
C LEU A 86 4.42 1.92 -4.64
N LEU A 87 3.71 2.26 -3.56
CA LEU A 87 4.08 3.32 -2.60
C LEU A 87 4.46 2.69 -1.24
N PRO A 88 5.72 2.30 -1.03
CA PRO A 88 6.15 1.57 0.17
C PRO A 88 6.54 2.48 1.35
N THR A 89 6.48 3.80 1.19
CA THR A 89 7.05 4.77 2.14
C THR A 89 6.10 5.19 3.27
N MET A 90 4.85 4.69 3.26
CA MET A 90 3.81 5.07 4.25
C MET A 90 3.57 3.99 5.31
N GLY A 91 4.29 2.86 5.25
CA GLY A 91 4.11 1.70 6.13
C GLY A 91 5.26 1.46 7.11
N GLY A 92 6.08 2.47 7.40
CA GLY A 92 7.24 2.31 8.27
C GLY A 92 8.22 1.25 7.77
N GLN A 93 8.85 0.53 8.69
CA GLN A 93 9.80 -0.52 8.35
C GLN A 93 9.10 -1.76 7.76
N THR A 94 7.86 -2.05 8.19
CA THR A 94 7.05 -3.13 7.60
C THR A 94 6.87 -2.93 6.10
N GLY A 95 6.49 -1.72 5.68
CA GLY A 95 6.29 -1.36 4.28
C GLY A 95 7.57 -1.51 3.45
N LEU A 96 8.68 -0.97 3.96
CA LEU A 96 9.99 -1.03 3.29
C LEU A 96 10.55 -2.45 3.17
N ASN A 97 10.48 -3.24 4.24
CA ASN A 97 11.00 -4.61 4.21
C ASN A 97 10.17 -5.49 3.26
N THR A 98 8.85 -5.31 3.28
CA THR A 98 7.95 -6.06 2.40
C THR A 98 8.19 -5.70 0.93
N SER A 99 8.39 -4.42 0.60
CA SER A 99 8.65 -4.00 -0.77
C SER A 99 10.00 -4.50 -1.30
N LEU A 100 11.05 -4.47 -0.48
CA LEU A 100 12.35 -5.04 -0.85
C LEU A 100 12.26 -6.54 -1.07
N ALA A 101 11.57 -7.27 -0.18
CA ALA A 101 11.35 -8.71 -0.36
C ALA A 101 10.58 -9.03 -1.64
N LEU A 102 9.56 -8.24 -2.00
CA LEU A 102 8.83 -8.38 -3.26
C LEU A 102 9.73 -8.13 -4.49
N ALA A 103 10.64 -7.17 -4.40
CA ALA A 103 11.64 -6.90 -5.44
C ALA A 103 12.62 -8.09 -5.57
N ASP A 104 13.15 -8.58 -4.46
CA ASP A 104 14.07 -9.74 -4.43
C ASP A 104 13.41 -11.02 -4.95
N MET A 105 12.11 -11.18 -4.72
CA MET A 105 11.30 -12.28 -5.27
C MET A 105 11.01 -12.13 -6.79
N GLY A 106 11.38 -11.00 -7.41
CA GLY A 106 11.09 -10.68 -8.81
C GLY A 106 9.61 -10.44 -9.09
N VAL A 107 8.79 -10.22 -8.06
CA VAL A 107 7.33 -10.03 -8.19
C VAL A 107 7.03 -8.70 -8.89
N LEU A 108 7.76 -7.64 -8.53
CA LEU A 108 7.58 -6.31 -9.11
C LEU A 108 7.88 -6.32 -10.62
N ASP A 109 9.03 -6.89 -11.01
CA ASP A 109 9.40 -7.06 -12.42
C ASP A 109 8.40 -7.94 -13.20
N LYS A 110 7.95 -9.04 -12.59
CA LYS A 110 6.99 -9.96 -13.23
C LYS A 110 5.66 -9.29 -13.54
N PHE A 111 5.23 -8.34 -12.72
CA PHE A 111 3.92 -7.69 -12.83
C PHE A 111 3.99 -6.25 -13.34
N GLY A 112 5.18 -5.71 -13.56
CA GLY A 112 5.39 -4.35 -14.08
C GLY A 112 5.03 -3.26 -13.09
N VAL A 113 5.30 -3.49 -11.80
CA VAL A 113 5.00 -2.57 -10.67
C VAL A 113 6.20 -1.70 -10.31
#